data_AF-A0A0C1IMH0-F1
#
_entry.id   AF-A0A0C1IMH0-F1
#
_cell.length_a   1.000
_cell.length_b   1.000
_cell.length_c   1.000
_cell.angle_alpha   90.00
_cell.angle_beta   90.00
_cell.angle_gamma   90.00
#
_symmetry.space_group_name_H-M   'P 1'
#
loop_
_entity.id
_entity.type
_entity.pdbx_description
1 polymer ?
#
loop_
_entity_poly.entity_id
_entity_poly.type
_entity_poly.pdbx_seq_one_letter_code
_entity_poly.pdbx_strand_id
1 'polypeptide(L)'
;MTLEEAIATQPVWVQIWVNILFLGAFVLPLALLIWKPSRLAGLVTVAASVLAAGGVYWLYGQLGYVRLLGLPHVFLWTPLVVWLWRQRMRVDMPVWPQRIILLICAVIAVSLAFDYLDVARYLLGERQPF
;
A
#
# COMPACT_ATOMS: atom_id res chain seq x y z
N MET A 1 -4.90 5.76 -22.61
CA MET A 1 -5.23 6.23 -21.25
C MET A 1 -4.16 5.74 -20.30
N THR A 2 -3.44 6.64 -19.64
CA THR A 2 -2.46 6.29 -18.60
C THR A 2 -3.16 5.81 -17.33
N LEU A 3 -2.41 5.24 -16.38
CA LEU A 3 -2.97 4.80 -15.09
C LEU A 3 -3.54 5.99 -14.30
N GLU A 4 -2.87 7.14 -14.35
CA GLU A 4 -3.29 8.37 -13.69
C GLU A 4 -4.61 8.89 -14.27
N GLU A 5 -4.73 8.90 -15.61
CA GLU A 5 -5.97 9.25 -16.30
C GLU A 5 -7.10 8.28 -15.93
N ALA A 6 -6.80 6.98 -15.80
CA ALA A 6 -7.77 5.98 -15.38
C ALA A 6 -8.26 6.22 -13.94
N ILE A 7 -7.35 6.52 -13.01
CA ILE A 7 -7.67 6.85 -11.62
C ILE A 7 -8.50 8.14 -11.54
N ALA A 8 -8.25 9.12 -12.40
CA ALA A 8 -9.00 10.37 -12.44
C ALA A 8 -10.48 10.19 -12.83
N THR A 9 -10.83 9.07 -13.51
CA THR A 9 -12.24 8.74 -13.82
C THR A 9 -12.97 8.06 -12.66
N GLN A 10 -12.26 7.70 -11.57
CA GLN A 10 -12.85 7.06 -10.41
C GLN A 10 -13.66 8.05 -9.56
N PRO A 11 -14.60 7.56 -8.72
CA PRO A 11 -15.30 8.41 -7.76
C PRO A 11 -14.33 9.22 -6.88
N VAL A 12 -14.73 10.44 -6.51
CA VAL A 12 -13.90 11.38 -5.75
C VAL A 12 -13.34 10.77 -4.46
N TRP A 13 -14.11 9.93 -3.77
CA TRP A 13 -13.66 9.27 -2.55
C TRP A 13 -12.47 8.33 -2.79
N VAL A 14 -12.38 7.67 -3.95
CA VAL A 14 -11.24 6.81 -4.34
C VAL A 14 -10.01 7.68 -4.55
N GLN A 15 -10.15 8.81 -5.24
CA GLN A 15 -9.04 9.73 -5.50
C GLN A 15 -8.47 10.30 -4.18
N ILE A 16 -9.36 10.70 -3.25
CA ILE A 16 -8.95 11.12 -1.90
C ILE A 16 -8.22 9.98 -1.19
N TRP A 17 -8.74 8.75 -1.25
CA TRP A 17 -8.12 7.60 -0.62
C TRP A 17 -6.73 7.29 -1.20
N VAL A 18 -6.54 7.36 -2.51
CA VAL A 18 -5.23 7.17 -3.17
C VAL A 18 -4.21 8.20 -2.67
N ASN A 19 -4.62 9.45 -2.44
CA ASN A 19 -3.74 10.47 -1.86
C ASN A 19 -3.37 10.15 -0.40
N ILE A 20 -4.32 9.67 0.40
CA ILE A 20 -4.07 9.22 1.78
C ILE A 20 -3.10 8.02 1.77
N LEU A 21 -3.32 7.07 0.86
CA LEU A 21 -2.46 5.92 0.66
C LEU A 21 -1.04 6.34 0.27
N PHE A 22 -0.90 7.28 -0.67
CA PHE A 22 0.39 7.83 -1.05
C PHE A 22 1.12 8.44 0.16
N LEU A 23 0.42 9.26 0.94
CA LEU A 23 0.99 9.85 2.15
C LEU A 23 1.39 8.76 3.17
N GLY A 24 0.54 7.76 3.41
CA GLY A 24 0.77 6.73 4.42
C GLY A 24 1.81 5.69 4.02
N ALA A 25 1.88 5.29 2.75
CA ALA A 25 2.74 4.21 2.27
C ALA A 25 4.06 4.68 1.66
N PHE A 26 4.20 5.96 1.29
CA PHE A 26 5.41 6.51 0.66
C PHE A 26 6.04 7.65 1.48
N VAL A 27 5.25 8.63 1.91
CA VAL A 27 5.79 9.84 2.57
C VAL A 27 6.04 9.61 4.05
N LEU A 28 5.04 9.15 4.79
CA LEU A 28 5.12 8.93 6.23
C LEU A 28 6.25 7.97 6.66
N PRO A 29 6.55 6.88 5.94
CA PRO A 29 7.68 6.02 6.26
C PRO A 29 9.04 6.72 6.19
N LEU A 30 9.18 7.81 5.43
CA LEU A 30 10.42 8.61 5.40
C LEU A 30 10.70 9.27 6.75
N ALA A 31 9.67 9.59 7.54
CA ALA A 31 9.85 10.10 8.90
C ALA A 31 10.58 9.09 9.80
N LEU A 32 10.43 7.78 9.55
CA LEU A 32 11.14 6.74 10.31
C LEU A 32 12.66 6.77 10.09
N LEU A 33 13.16 7.52 9.11
CA LEU A 33 14.60 7.67 8.86
C LEU A 33 15.30 8.53 9.92
N ILE A 34 14.53 9.36 10.64
CA ILE A 34 15.03 10.25 11.69
C ILE A 34 15.67 9.43 12.83
N TRP A 35 15.01 8.35 13.27
CA TRP A 35 15.48 7.52 14.38
C TRP A 35 16.24 6.30 13.92
N LYS A 36 17.47 6.10 14.42
CA LYS A 36 18.34 4.95 14.08
C LYS A 36 17.61 3.59 14.16
N PRO A 37 16.83 3.26 15.21
CA PRO A 37 16.18 1.95 15.33
C PRO A 37 15.11 1.68 14.26
N SER A 38 14.49 2.72 13.69
CA SER A 38 13.38 2.60 12.73
C SER A 38 13.79 2.80 11.27
N ARG A 39 15.05 3.16 10.97
CA ARG A 39 15.50 3.44 9.59
C ARG A 39 15.21 2.30 8.63
N LEU A 40 15.52 1.07 9.06
CA LEU A 40 15.27 -0.11 8.24
C LEU A 40 13.78 -0.30 7.96
N ALA A 41 12.91 -0.06 8.95
CA ALA A 41 11.46 -0.11 8.76
C ALA A 41 10.97 0.92 7.75
N GLY A 42 11.48 2.15 7.82
CA GLY A 42 11.20 3.19 6.83
C GLY A 42 11.63 2.79 5.41
N LEU A 43 12.90 2.39 5.24
CA LEU A 43 13.46 2.02 3.94
C LEU A 43 12.75 0.83 3.31
N VAL A 44 12.51 -0.24 4.09
CA VAL A 44 11.81 -1.44 3.59
C VAL A 44 10.37 -1.11 3.20
N THR A 45 9.68 -0.25 3.97
CA THR A 45 8.31 0.17 3.62
C THR A 45 8.29 0.93 2.30
N VAL A 46 9.16 1.93 2.13
CA VAL A 46 9.23 2.69 0.86
C VAL A 46 9.59 1.77 -0.31
N ALA A 47 10.59 0.91 -0.15
CA ALA A 47 10.99 -0.03 -1.20
C ALA A 47 9.84 -0.97 -1.59
N ALA A 48 9.14 -1.55 -0.62
CA ALA A 48 7.99 -2.40 -0.88
C ALA A 48 6.84 -1.65 -1.56
N SER A 49 6.55 -0.41 -1.15
CA SER A 49 5.54 0.44 -1.78
C SER A 49 5.90 0.83 -3.22
N VAL A 50 7.16 1.14 -3.50
CA VAL A 50 7.64 1.42 -4.86
C VAL A 50 7.54 0.18 -5.74
N LEU A 51 7.95 -0.98 -5.24
CA LEU A 51 7.80 -2.24 -5.96
C LEU A 51 6.33 -2.59 -6.22
N ALA A 52 5.45 -2.34 -5.26
CA ALA A 52 4.02 -2.58 -5.43
C ALA A 52 3.42 -1.65 -6.49
N ALA A 53 3.70 -0.35 -6.42
CA ALA A 53 3.26 0.60 -7.44
C ALA A 53 3.81 0.26 -8.85
N GLY A 54 5.08 -0.16 -8.94
CA GLY A 54 5.66 -0.63 -10.19
C GLY A 54 4.95 -1.89 -10.73
N GLY A 55 4.58 -2.81 -9.84
CA GLY A 55 3.78 -3.99 -10.18
C GLY A 55 2.38 -3.63 -10.69
N VAL A 56 1.71 -2.65 -10.06
CA VAL A 56 0.39 -2.16 -10.48
C VAL A 56 0.49 -1.54 -11.87
N TYR A 57 1.49 -0.67 -12.09
CA TYR A 57 1.72 -0.02 -13.38
C TYR A 57 2.00 -1.05 -14.49
N TRP A 58 2.85 -2.05 -14.20
CA TRP A 58 3.13 -3.14 -15.13
C TRP A 58 1.86 -3.94 -15.45
N LEU A 59 1.08 -4.33 -14.44
CA LEU A 59 -0.13 -5.12 -14.62
C LEU A 59 -1.21 -4.34 -15.38
N TYR A 60 -1.33 -3.03 -15.14
CA TYR A 60 -2.18 -2.13 -15.92
C TYR A 60 -1.79 -2.10 -17.40
N GLY A 61 -0.50 -2.05 -17.70
CA GLY A 61 -0.01 -2.12 -19.07
C GLY A 61 -0.37 -3.42 -19.80
N GLN A 62 -0.60 -4.52 -19.07
CA GLN A 62 -0.96 -5.82 -19.65
C GLN A 62 -2.47 -6.06 -19.72
N LEU A 63 -3.21 -5.70 -18.67
CA LEU A 63 -4.62 -6.08 -18.48
C LEU A 63 -5.59 -4.89 -18.54
N GLY A 64 -5.09 -3.66 -18.56
CA GLY A 64 -5.89 -2.45 -18.42
C GLY A 64 -6.44 -2.27 -17.00
N TYR A 65 -7.51 -1.46 -16.88
CA TYR A 65 -8.13 -1.14 -15.60
C TYR A 65 -9.07 -2.25 -15.12
N VAL A 66 -8.50 -3.29 -14.50
CA VAL A 66 -9.25 -4.45 -13.98
C VAL A 66 -9.13 -4.56 -12.46
N ARG A 67 -10.04 -5.29 -11.81
CA ARG A 67 -10.00 -5.52 -10.35
C ARG A 67 -8.70 -6.19 -9.85
N LEU A 68 -8.02 -6.95 -10.71
CA LEU A 68 -6.77 -7.61 -10.35
C LEU A 68 -5.58 -6.64 -10.14
N LEU A 69 -5.74 -5.35 -10.43
CA LEU A 69 -4.68 -4.36 -10.26
C LEU A 69 -4.14 -4.27 -8.83
N GLY A 70 -4.95 -4.57 -7.81
CA GLY A 70 -4.51 -4.60 -6.42
C GLY A 70 -3.60 -5.78 -6.04
N LEU A 71 -3.42 -6.76 -6.93
CA LEU A 71 -2.68 -8.00 -6.62
C LEU A 71 -1.23 -7.77 -6.18
N PRO A 72 -0.43 -6.85 -6.78
CA PRO A 72 0.91 -6.55 -6.30
C PRO A 72 0.95 -6.03 -4.86
N HIS A 73 -0.06 -5.25 -4.45
CA HIS A 73 -0.20 -4.82 -3.05
C HIS A 73 -0.42 -6.01 -2.14
N VAL A 74 -1.32 -6.92 -2.49
CA VAL A 74 -1.59 -8.13 -1.70
C VAL A 74 -0.29 -8.92 -1.43
N PHE A 75 0.51 -9.16 -2.46
CA PHE A 75 1.75 -9.93 -2.32
C PHE A 75 2.84 -9.22 -1.53
N LEU A 76 3.03 -7.91 -1.73
CA LEU A 76 4.14 -7.17 -1.12
C LEU A 76 3.79 -6.58 0.24
N TRP A 77 2.57 -6.06 0.41
CA TRP A 77 2.17 -5.38 1.63
C TRP A 77 1.69 -6.32 2.74
N THR A 78 1.13 -7.48 2.42
CA THR A 78 0.73 -8.45 3.46
C THR A 78 1.90 -8.89 4.34
N PRO A 79 3.03 -9.40 3.80
CA PRO A 79 4.18 -9.74 4.62
C PRO A 79 4.83 -8.51 5.26
N LEU A 80 4.79 -7.35 4.59
CA LEU A 80 5.29 -6.09 5.12
C LEU A 80 4.56 -5.68 6.40
N VAL A 81 3.22 -5.71 6.42
CA VAL A 81 2.42 -5.34 7.61
C VAL A 81 2.75 -6.26 8.79
N VAL A 82 2.86 -7.57 8.55
CA VAL A 82 3.25 -8.54 9.59
C VAL A 82 4.65 -8.22 10.14
N TRP A 83 5.60 -7.92 9.26
CA TRP A 83 6.95 -7.57 9.67
C TRP A 83 7.03 -6.23 10.41
N LEU A 84 6.33 -5.20 9.93
CA LEU A 84 6.23 -3.88 10.57
C LEU A 84 5.60 -3.97 11.96
N TRP A 85 4.58 -4.81 12.13
CA TRP A 85 4.00 -5.08 13.44
C TRP A 85 5.05 -5.62 14.41
N ARG A 86 5.90 -6.56 13.97
CA ARG A 86 7.02 -7.08 14.78
C ARG A 86 8.06 -5.99 15.07
N GLN A 87 8.40 -5.14 14.10
CA GLN A 87 9.33 -4.02 14.32
C GLN A 87 8.79 -3.05 15.37
N ARG A 88 7.49 -2.74 15.33
CA ARG A 88 6.81 -1.88 16.31
C ARG A 88 6.94 -2.43 17.74
N MET A 89 6.89 -3.75 17.92
CA MET A 89 6.94 -4.41 19.23
C MET A 89 8.36 -4.55 19.80
N ARG A 90 9.38 -4.11 19.08
CA ARG A 90 10.77 -4.17 19.57
C ARG A 90 10.94 -3.24 20.78
N VAL A 91 11.65 -3.75 21.80
CA VAL A 91 11.92 -3.03 23.06
C VAL A 91 12.71 -1.74 22.83
N ASP A 92 13.60 -1.74 21.84
CA ASP A 92 14.44 -0.58 21.49
C ASP A 92 13.75 0.43 20.56
N MET A 93 12.49 0.20 20.18
CA MET A 93 11.75 1.09 19.28
C MET A 93 11.24 2.32 20.04
N PRO A 94 11.58 3.56 19.64
CA PRO A 94 11.07 4.76 20.31
C PRO A 94 9.56 4.94 20.10
N VAL A 95 8.89 5.61 21.05
CA VAL A 95 7.42 5.74 21.08
C VAL A 95 6.84 6.37 19.80
N TRP A 96 7.48 7.41 19.26
CA TRP A 96 7.02 8.07 18.04
C TRP A 96 7.09 7.17 16.79
N PRO A 97 8.24 6.53 16.46
CA PRO A 97 8.30 5.46 15.46
C PRO A 97 7.24 4.38 15.64
N GLN A 98 6.96 3.92 16.87
CA GLN A 98 5.92 2.91 17.08
C GLN A 98 4.52 3.39 16.66
N ARG A 99 4.19 4.66 16.93
CA ARG A 99 2.91 5.28 16.53
C ARG A 99 2.84 5.50 15.03
N ILE A 100 3.95 5.94 14.43
CA ILE A 100 4.06 6.12 12.98
C ILE A 100 3.87 4.78 12.26
N ILE A 101 4.56 3.73 12.70
CA ILE A 101 4.41 2.37 12.15
C ILE A 101 2.96 1.89 12.29
N LEU A 102 2.30 2.13 13.42
CA LEU A 102 0.89 1.76 13.59
C LEU A 102 -0.01 2.46 12.56
N LEU A 103 0.20 3.76 12.32
CA LEU A 103 -0.56 4.52 11.34
C LEU A 103 -0.30 4.02 9.90
N ILE A 104 0.95 3.74 9.54
CA ILE A 104 1.32 3.13 8.25
C ILE A 104 0.58 1.78 8.08
N CYS A 105 0.65 0.91 9.09
CA CYS A 105 -0.04 -0.38 9.07
C CYS A 105 -1.56 -0.21 8.91
N ALA A 106 -2.17 0.77 9.57
CA ALA A 106 -3.61 1.02 9.46
C ALA A 106 -4.01 1.43 8.04
N VAL A 107 -3.27 2.37 7.43
CA VAL A 107 -3.53 2.81 6.04
C VAL A 107 -3.36 1.66 5.06
N ILE A 108 -2.25 0.91 5.17
CA ILE A 108 -1.98 -0.25 4.30
C ILE A 108 -3.03 -1.33 4.49
N ALA A 109 -3.47 -1.60 5.73
CA ALA A 109 -4.48 -2.63 6.01
C ALA A 109 -5.83 -2.30 5.39
N VAL A 110 -6.26 -1.02 5.42
CA VAL A 110 -7.49 -0.60 4.75
C VAL A 110 -7.36 -0.77 3.23
N SER A 111 -6.21 -0.41 2.63
CA SER A 111 -5.97 -0.63 1.21
C SER A 111 -6.01 -2.12 0.85
N LEU A 112 -5.32 -2.95 1.64
CA LEU A 112 -5.32 -4.40 1.46
C LEU A 112 -6.73 -4.99 1.53
N ALA A 113 -7.60 -4.47 2.41
CA ALA A 113 -8.98 -4.92 2.46
C ALA A 113 -9.71 -4.68 1.12
N PHE A 114 -9.51 -3.52 0.49
CA PHE A 114 -10.02 -3.27 -0.86
C PHE A 114 -9.39 -4.22 -1.89
N ASP A 115 -8.07 -4.38 -1.87
CA ASP A 115 -7.36 -5.25 -2.82
C ASP A 115 -7.82 -6.71 -2.71
N TYR A 116 -8.01 -7.25 -1.49
CA TYR A 116 -8.51 -8.60 -1.28
C TYR A 116 -9.94 -8.78 -1.80
N LEU A 117 -10.82 -7.80 -1.57
CA LEU A 117 -12.19 -7.83 -2.08
C LEU A 117 -12.21 -7.83 -3.61
N ASP A 118 -11.36 -7.02 -4.24
CA ASP A 118 -11.27 -6.95 -5.70
C ASP A 118 -10.66 -8.21 -6.31
N VAL A 119 -9.64 -8.80 -5.69
CA VAL A 119 -9.11 -10.12 -6.10
C VAL A 119 -10.19 -11.19 -5.96
N ALA A 120 -10.93 -11.24 -4.86
CA ALA A 120 -12.00 -12.21 -4.66
C ALA A 120 -13.10 -12.06 -5.72
N ARG A 121 -13.56 -10.84 -5.99
CA ARG A 121 -14.55 -10.55 -7.05
C ARG A 121 -14.05 -10.93 -8.44
N TYR A 122 -12.78 -10.63 -8.73
CA TYR A 122 -12.16 -11.01 -9.99
C TYR A 122 -12.17 -12.53 -10.19
N LEU A 123 -11.83 -13.30 -9.15
CA LEU A 123 -11.88 -14.76 -9.18
C LEU A 123 -13.30 -15.31 -9.33
N LEU A 124 -14.31 -14.60 -8.81
CA LEU A 124 -15.73 -14.90 -9.01
C LEU A 124 -16.26 -14.50 -10.41
N GLY A 125 -15.41 -13.90 -11.26
CA GLY A 125 -15.75 -13.55 -12.64
C GLY A 125 -16.08 -12.07 -12.87
N GLU A 126 -16.15 -11.25 -11.82
CA GLU A 126 -16.37 -9.81 -11.91
C GLU A 126 -15.06 -9.09 -12.26
N ARG A 127 -14.71 -9.08 -13.55
CA ARG A 127 -13.40 -8.56 -14.01
C ARG A 127 -13.33 -7.04 -14.10
N GLN A 128 -14.47 -6.39 -14.31
CA GLN A 128 -14.59 -4.94 -14.41
C GLN A 128 -14.68 -4.30 -13.02
N PRO A 129 -14.13 -3.09 -12.81
CA PRO A 129 -14.21 -2.38 -11.53
C PRO A 129 -15.64 -1.97 -11.14
N PHE A 130 -16.58 -2.04 -12.09
CA PHE A 130 -18.00 -1.72 -11.95
C PHE A 130 -18.86 -2.80 -12.61
#